data_AF-A0A7V3WLS3-F1
#
_entry.id   AF-A0A7V3WLS3-F1
#
_cell.length_a   1.000
_cell.length_b   1.000
_cell.length_c   1.000
_cell.angle_alpha   90.00
_cell.angle_beta   90.00
_cell.angle_gamma   90.00
#
_symmetry.space_group_name_H-M   'P 1'
#
loop_
_entity.id
_entity.type
_entity.pdbx_description
1 polymer ?
#
loop_
_entity_poly.entity_id
_entity_poly.type
_entity_poly.pdbx_seq_one_letter_code
_entity_poly.pdbx_strand_id
1 'polypeptide(L)'
;MHEPSPLILVVAALLVLGGPLLRASVRSKRRNRILAEARQFMESVQQRRALSPVPTALTLRPGEHAFYCAASVLRETRLVQLDQPHRAGTGLAGRLGLRRVGGHSVWVESSSRTGSGVLTVTNQRLVFVSRAMARSLLLDSIAQVDSDLNWVELELQDEPGRLRFRAANPLILAAIIRLCLQVDNPLDLADTTVHLTLVD
;
A
#
# COMPACT_ATOMS: atom_id res chain seq x y z
N MET A 1 7.86 48.42 25.26
CA MET A 1 7.07 47.49 24.41
C MET A 1 7.60 47.62 23.00
N HIS A 2 8.27 46.60 22.46
CA HIS A 2 8.79 46.62 21.09
C HIS A 2 7.69 46.10 20.16
N GLU A 3 7.13 46.98 19.33
CA GLU A 3 6.24 46.53 18.26
C GLU A 3 7.04 45.76 17.20
N PRO A 4 6.58 44.57 16.78
CA PRO A 4 7.26 43.82 15.74
C PRO A 4 7.22 44.61 14.43
N SER A 5 8.38 44.78 13.80
CA SER A 5 8.49 45.49 12.54
C SER A 5 7.56 44.88 11.47
N PRO A 6 6.86 45.70 10.65
CA PRO A 6 5.86 45.23 9.69
C PRO A 6 6.42 44.21 8.68
N LEU A 7 7.73 44.25 8.41
CA LEU A 7 8.44 43.27 7.58
C LEU A 7 8.36 41.83 8.16
N ILE A 8 8.41 41.67 9.48
CA ILE A 8 8.34 40.36 10.13
C ILE A 8 6.94 39.75 9.96
N LEU A 9 5.90 40.58 10.04
CA LEU A 9 4.51 40.17 9.81
C LEU A 9 4.26 39.74 8.37
N VAL A 10 4.82 40.45 7.38
CA VAL A 10 4.68 40.10 5.96
C VAL A 10 5.39 38.79 5.63
N VAL A 11 6.60 38.57 6.14
CA VAL A 11 7.35 37.33 5.92
C VAL A 11 6.66 36.14 6.60
N ALA A 12 6.16 36.34 7.83
CA ALA A 12 5.40 35.31 8.54
C ALA A 12 4.10 34.95 7.79
N ALA A 13 3.37 35.93 7.28
CA ALA A 13 2.16 35.70 6.49
C ALA A 13 2.45 34.93 5.18
N LEU A 14 3.56 35.25 4.49
CA LEU A 14 3.99 34.54 3.28
C LEU A 14 4.37 33.08 3.56
N LEU A 15 5.04 32.80 4.68
CA LEU A 15 5.40 31.42 5.07
C LEU A 15 4.17 30.60 5.47
N VAL A 16 3.21 31.20 6.18
CA VAL A 16 1.98 30.54 6.63
C VAL A 16 1.01 30.27 5.48
N LEU A 17 0.89 31.20 4.52
CA LEU A 17 -0.02 31.06 3.38
C LEU A 17 0.61 30.34 2.17
N GLY A 18 1.92 30.48 1.95
CA GLY A 18 2.62 29.85 0.84
C GLY A 18 2.89 28.35 1.03
N GLY A 19 3.15 27.92 2.27
CA GLY A 19 3.43 26.51 2.59
C GLY A 19 2.31 25.53 2.19
N PRO A 20 1.03 25.79 2.53
CA PRO A 20 -0.10 24.95 2.14
C PRO A 20 -0.32 24.86 0.63
N LEU A 21 -0.20 25.98 -0.10
CA LEU A 21 -0.39 26.04 -1.56
C LEU A 21 0.68 25.25 -2.31
N LEU A 22 1.95 25.37 -1.90
CA LEU A 22 3.05 24.60 -2.48
C LEU A 22 2.86 23.09 -2.26
N ARG A 23 2.44 22.69 -1.04
CA ARG A 23 2.16 21.28 -0.72
C ARG A 23 0.97 20.74 -1.52
N ALA A 24 -0.08 21.52 -1.71
CA ALA A 24 -1.23 21.15 -2.53
C ALA A 24 -0.82 20.94 -4.01
N SER A 25 -0.01 21.84 -4.56
CA SER A 25 0.50 21.72 -5.93
C SER A 25 1.37 20.46 -6.13
N VAL A 26 2.30 20.19 -5.20
CA VAL A 26 3.14 18.99 -5.24
C VAL A 26 2.31 17.71 -5.13
N ARG A 27 1.31 17.69 -4.24
CA ARG A 27 0.40 16.54 -4.09
C ARG A 27 -0.40 16.28 -5.37
N SER A 28 -0.91 17.34 -6.01
CA SER A 28 -1.64 17.26 -7.27
C SER A 28 -0.75 16.73 -8.40
N LYS A 29 0.47 17.28 -8.55
CA LYS A 29 1.45 16.80 -9.54
C LYS A 29 1.78 15.33 -9.35
N ARG A 30 2.02 14.89 -8.10
CA ARG A 30 2.29 13.48 -7.79
C ARG A 30 1.09 12.60 -8.11
N ARG A 31 -0.13 13.00 -7.73
CA ARG A 31 -1.37 12.27 -8.05
C ARG A 31 -1.52 12.11 -9.56
N ASN A 32 -1.41 13.20 -10.31
CA ASN A 32 -1.57 13.18 -11.77
C ASN A 32 -0.52 12.30 -12.45
N ARG A 33 0.73 12.33 -11.95
CA ARG A 33 1.79 11.45 -12.44
C ARG A 33 1.46 9.97 -12.21
N ILE A 34 1.06 9.60 -10.98
CA ILE A 34 0.70 8.21 -10.64
C ILE A 34 -0.45 7.71 -11.52
N LEU A 35 -1.48 8.55 -11.70
CA LEU A 35 -2.64 8.22 -12.54
C LEU A 35 -2.25 8.09 -14.02
N ALA A 36 -1.43 9.01 -14.53
CA ALA A 36 -0.96 8.97 -15.92
C ALA A 36 -0.12 7.71 -16.20
N GLU A 37 0.84 7.39 -15.33
CA GLU A 37 1.64 6.16 -15.42
C GLU A 37 0.76 4.91 -15.35
N ALA A 38 -0.25 4.90 -14.46
CA ALA A 38 -1.17 3.78 -14.33
C ALA A 38 -2.01 3.60 -15.61
N ARG A 39 -2.57 4.69 -16.17
CA ARG A 39 -3.32 4.65 -17.43
C ARG A 39 -2.47 4.14 -18.59
N GLN A 40 -1.27 4.69 -18.75
CA GLN A 40 -0.33 4.25 -19.79
C GLN A 40 0.01 2.75 -19.64
N PHE A 41 0.20 2.30 -18.40
CA PHE A 41 0.40 0.87 -18.13
C PHE A 41 -0.83 0.07 -18.57
N MET A 42 -2.04 0.46 -18.19
CA MET A 42 -3.27 -0.24 -18.57
C MET A 42 -3.44 -0.32 -20.10
N GLU A 43 -3.23 0.79 -20.80
CA GLU A 43 -3.27 0.85 -22.27
C GLU A 43 -2.26 -0.11 -22.89
N SER A 44 -1.04 -0.18 -22.35
CA SER A 44 -0.02 -1.11 -22.86
C SER A 44 -0.41 -2.58 -22.66
N VAL A 45 -1.05 -2.91 -21.54
CA VAL A 45 -1.54 -4.27 -21.27
C VAL A 45 -2.70 -4.61 -22.20
N GLN A 46 -3.63 -3.67 -22.43
CA GLN A 46 -4.75 -3.85 -23.35
C GLN A 46 -4.28 -4.03 -24.80
N GLN A 47 -3.30 -3.23 -25.24
CA GLN A 47 -2.74 -3.32 -26.59
C GLN A 47 -1.99 -4.63 -26.82
N ARG A 48 -1.14 -5.03 -25.86
CA ARG A 48 -0.35 -6.26 -25.95
C ARG A 48 -1.16 -7.52 -25.68
N ARG A 49 -2.32 -7.36 -25.01
CA ARG A 49 -3.10 -8.46 -24.42
C ARG A 49 -2.22 -9.38 -23.57
N ALA A 50 -1.26 -8.82 -22.83
CA ALA A 50 -0.31 -9.59 -22.03
C ALA A 50 0.35 -8.71 -20.98
N LEU A 51 0.65 -9.28 -19.80
CA LEU A 51 1.62 -8.72 -18.87
C LEU A 51 3.04 -9.03 -19.34
N SER A 52 3.91 -8.03 -19.30
CA SER A 52 5.30 -8.18 -19.70
C SER A 52 6.14 -8.67 -18.52
N PRO A 53 6.88 -9.79 -18.65
CA PRO A 53 7.79 -10.25 -17.60
C PRO A 53 8.86 -9.23 -17.29
N VAL A 54 9.26 -9.17 -16.02
CA VAL A 54 10.36 -8.34 -15.52
C VAL A 54 11.47 -9.21 -14.97
N PRO A 55 12.74 -8.78 -15.13
CA PRO A 55 13.87 -9.50 -14.53
C PRO A 55 13.78 -9.46 -13.01
N THR A 56 14.18 -10.56 -12.37
CA THR A 56 14.26 -10.68 -10.92
C THR A 56 15.47 -11.49 -10.50
N ALA A 57 15.97 -11.25 -9.29
CA ALA A 57 17.03 -12.05 -8.68
C ALA A 57 16.50 -13.33 -8.00
N LEU A 58 15.18 -13.51 -7.92
CA LEU A 58 14.58 -14.70 -7.34
C LEU A 58 14.73 -15.92 -8.27
N THR A 59 15.00 -17.08 -7.69
CA THR A 59 14.91 -18.36 -8.40
C THR A 59 13.44 -18.69 -8.63
N LEU A 60 12.99 -18.55 -9.87
CA LEU A 60 11.62 -18.84 -10.29
C LEU A 60 11.44 -20.35 -10.53
N ARG A 61 10.27 -20.87 -10.19
CA ARG A 61 9.85 -22.25 -10.52
C ARG A 61 9.62 -22.39 -12.03
N PRO A 62 9.63 -23.61 -12.58
CA PRO A 62 9.24 -23.83 -13.98
C PRO A 62 7.84 -23.25 -14.27
N GLY A 63 7.73 -22.42 -15.31
CA GLY A 63 6.47 -21.73 -15.67
C GLY A 63 6.07 -20.56 -14.75
N GLU A 64 6.91 -20.21 -13.77
CA GLU A 64 6.72 -19.01 -12.95
C GLU A 64 7.40 -17.82 -13.63
N HIS A 65 6.67 -16.71 -13.79
CA HIS A 65 7.14 -15.48 -14.39
C HIS A 65 6.90 -14.32 -13.42
N ALA A 66 7.90 -13.45 -13.27
CA ALA A 66 7.76 -12.22 -12.48
C ALA A 66 7.19 -11.09 -13.34
N PHE A 67 6.21 -10.35 -12.82
CA PHE A 67 5.57 -9.22 -13.50
C PHE A 67 5.80 -7.89 -12.77
N TYR A 68 6.25 -7.95 -11.52
CA TYR A 68 6.66 -6.79 -10.75
C TYR A 68 7.90 -7.12 -9.94
N CYS A 69 8.89 -6.23 -9.91
CA CYS A 69 10.06 -6.36 -9.04
C CYS A 69 10.61 -4.96 -8.73
N ALA A 70 10.36 -4.47 -7.51
CA ALA A 70 10.81 -3.14 -7.10
C ALA A 70 11.02 -3.02 -5.60
N ALA A 71 11.75 -1.99 -5.19
CA ALA A 71 11.89 -1.63 -3.79
C ALA A 71 10.52 -1.28 -3.17
N SER A 72 10.25 -1.83 -1.99
CA SER A 72 8.98 -1.71 -1.28
C SER A 72 9.17 -1.61 0.23
N VAL A 73 8.13 -1.20 0.93
CA VAL A 73 8.04 -1.21 2.39
C VAL A 73 6.84 -2.04 2.77
N LEU A 74 7.04 -3.05 3.61
CA LEU A 74 5.97 -3.86 4.18
C LEU A 74 5.54 -3.26 5.52
N ARG A 75 4.24 -3.11 5.70
CA ARG A 75 3.58 -2.89 6.99
C ARG A 75 2.56 -4.00 7.20
N GLU A 76 2.56 -4.53 8.40
CA GLU A 76 1.58 -5.52 8.81
C GLU A 76 0.69 -4.90 9.87
N THR A 77 -0.60 -4.95 9.59
CA THR A 77 -1.66 -4.57 10.50
C THR A 77 -2.23 -5.84 11.09
N ARG A 78 -2.20 -5.97 12.42
CA ARG A 78 -2.87 -7.06 13.16
C ARG A 78 -3.94 -6.48 14.06
N LEU A 79 -5.08 -7.15 14.13
CA LEU A 79 -6.08 -6.89 15.16
C LEU A 79 -5.60 -7.55 16.45
N VAL A 80 -5.33 -6.74 17.47
CA VAL A 80 -4.94 -7.22 18.79
C VAL A 80 -6.14 -7.09 19.71
N GLN A 81 -6.54 -8.20 20.32
CA GLN A 81 -7.52 -8.19 21.40
C GLN A 81 -6.85 -7.62 22.65
N LEU A 82 -7.37 -6.50 23.16
CA LEU A 82 -6.99 -6.02 24.49
C LEU A 82 -7.84 -6.75 25.52
N ASP A 83 -7.26 -7.76 26.17
CA ASP A 83 -7.84 -8.30 27.39
C ASP A 83 -7.75 -7.24 28.49
N GLN A 84 -8.90 -6.73 28.93
CA GLN A 84 -8.93 -5.92 30.13
C GLN A 84 -8.65 -6.82 31.33
N PRO A 85 -7.60 -6.58 32.13
CA PRO A 85 -7.51 -7.21 33.43
C PRO A 85 -8.70 -6.71 34.27
N HIS A 86 -9.54 -7.65 34.70
CA HIS A 86 -10.55 -7.38 35.72
C HIS A 86 -9.83 -6.85 36.98
N ARG A 87 -10.11 -5.58 37.31
CA ARG A 87 -9.72 -4.83 38.52
C ARG A 87 -8.27 -4.36 38.61
N ALA A 88 -8.06 -3.05 38.51
CA ALA A 88 -7.76 -2.17 39.66
C ALA A 88 -7.25 -0.81 39.15
N GLY A 89 -7.83 0.26 39.70
CA GLY A 89 -7.12 1.49 40.10
C GLY A 89 -6.27 2.27 39.09
N THR A 90 -6.69 3.52 38.88
CA THR A 90 -5.82 4.71 38.77
C THR A 90 -4.79 4.78 37.63
N GLY A 91 -5.18 5.54 36.59
CA GLY A 91 -4.42 6.70 36.12
C GLY A 91 -3.11 6.45 35.37
N LEU A 92 -3.20 6.40 34.03
CA LEU A 92 -2.19 6.95 33.12
C LEU A 92 -2.81 7.14 31.74
N ALA A 93 -3.36 8.35 31.54
CA ALA A 93 -3.81 8.83 30.24
C ALA A 93 -2.58 9.12 29.36
N GLY A 94 -2.19 8.16 28.52
CA GLY A 94 -1.06 8.28 27.61
C GLY A 94 -1.40 7.84 26.18
N ARG A 95 -1.93 8.77 25.37
CA ARG A 95 -1.80 8.84 23.90
C ARG A 95 -2.18 7.62 23.04
N LEU A 96 -3.26 6.92 23.35
CA LEU A 96 -3.99 6.08 22.38
C LEU A 96 -5.46 6.48 22.42
N GLY A 97 -6.06 6.67 21.25
CA GLY A 97 -7.44 7.14 21.06
C GLY A 97 -8.48 6.13 21.55
N LEU A 98 -8.51 5.88 22.85
CA LEU A 98 -9.46 5.00 23.53
C LEU A 98 -10.75 5.78 23.79
N ARG A 99 -11.67 5.73 22.81
CA ARG A 99 -13.06 6.12 23.03
C ARG A 99 -13.73 5.02 23.87
N ARG A 100 -14.02 5.34 25.14
CA ARG A 100 -14.81 4.50 26.05
C ARG A 100 -16.20 4.24 25.43
N VAL A 101 -16.47 2.99 25.07
CA VAL A 101 -17.83 2.45 24.90
C VAL A 101 -17.90 1.21 25.78
N GLY A 102 -18.95 1.10 26.59
CA GLY A 102 -19.08 0.07 27.62
C GLY A 102 -19.04 -1.35 27.08
N GLY A 103 -18.55 -2.28 27.93
CA GLY A 103 -18.94 -3.70 27.93
C GLY A 103 -18.46 -4.61 26.82
N HIS A 104 -17.82 -4.13 25.75
CA HIS A 104 -17.45 -4.97 24.61
C HIS A 104 -15.93 -5.02 24.40
N SER A 105 -15.42 -6.19 24.04
CA SER A 105 -14.03 -6.44 23.63
C SER A 105 -13.58 -5.41 22.60
N VAL A 106 -12.56 -4.62 22.91
CA VAL A 106 -12.02 -3.60 22.02
C VAL A 106 -10.89 -4.22 21.21
N TRP A 107 -11.14 -4.45 19.92
CA TRP A 107 -10.10 -4.81 18.95
C TRP A 107 -9.32 -3.56 18.57
N VAL A 108 -8.02 -3.56 18.78
CA VAL A 108 -7.15 -2.43 18.40
C VAL A 108 -6.27 -2.82 17.22
N GLU A 109 -6.28 -1.98 16.21
CA GLU A 109 -5.41 -2.09 15.05
C GLU A 109 -3.97 -1.73 15.45
N SER A 110 -3.10 -2.73 15.54
CA SER A 110 -1.66 -2.52 15.74
C SER A 110 -0.96 -2.61 14.39
N SER A 111 -0.40 -1.49 13.92
CA SER A 111 0.43 -1.48 12.72
C SER A 111 1.91 -1.49 13.13
N SER A 112 2.62 -2.53 12.71
CA SER A 112 4.07 -2.59 12.87
C SER A 112 4.74 -2.32 11.52
N ARG A 113 5.74 -1.44 11.51
CA ARG A 113 6.56 -1.25 10.30
C ARG A 113 7.55 -2.40 10.24
N THR A 114 7.29 -3.30 9.32
CA THR A 114 7.95 -4.60 9.24
C THR A 114 9.31 -4.50 8.54
N GLY A 115 9.48 -3.62 7.54
CA GLY A 115 10.81 -3.32 6.97
C GLY A 115 10.79 -2.72 5.57
N SER A 116 11.95 -2.30 5.08
CA SER A 116 12.18 -1.95 3.66
C SER A 116 12.90 -3.09 2.96
N GLY A 117 12.47 -3.43 1.74
CA GLY A 117 12.98 -4.59 0.99
C GLY A 117 12.63 -4.50 -0.48
N VAL A 118 12.68 -5.64 -1.17
CA VAL A 118 12.24 -5.82 -2.55
C VAL A 118 10.97 -6.64 -2.55
N LEU A 119 9.96 -6.15 -3.26
CA LEU A 119 8.72 -6.86 -3.53
C LEU A 119 8.75 -7.39 -4.96
N THR A 120 8.55 -8.70 -5.11
CA THR A 120 8.39 -9.37 -6.38
C THR A 120 6.99 -10.01 -6.46
N VAL A 121 6.26 -9.75 -7.54
CA VAL A 121 4.98 -10.40 -7.85
C VAL A 121 5.18 -11.29 -9.06
N THR A 122 4.74 -12.53 -8.96
CA THR A 122 4.75 -13.53 -10.03
C THR A 122 3.32 -13.96 -10.36
N ASN A 123 3.12 -14.82 -11.37
CA ASN A 123 1.82 -15.48 -11.60
C ASN A 123 1.40 -16.47 -10.51
N GLN A 124 2.27 -16.86 -9.57
CA GLN A 124 1.95 -17.88 -8.55
C GLN A 124 1.95 -17.33 -7.13
N ARG A 125 2.85 -16.39 -6.85
CA ARG A 125 3.10 -15.87 -5.51
C ARG A 125 3.63 -14.45 -5.50
N LEU A 126 3.48 -13.82 -4.35
CA LEU A 126 4.10 -12.57 -3.96
C LEU A 126 5.22 -12.87 -2.97
N VAL A 127 6.41 -12.33 -3.24
CA VAL A 127 7.60 -12.52 -2.40
C VAL A 127 8.15 -11.17 -1.99
N PHE A 128 8.28 -10.94 -0.69
CA PHE A 128 8.94 -9.77 -0.11
C PHE A 128 10.22 -10.20 0.57
N VAL A 129 11.35 -9.64 0.16
CA VAL A 129 12.67 -9.93 0.76
C VAL A 129 13.28 -8.65 1.29
N SER A 130 13.66 -8.67 2.55
CA SER A 130 14.40 -7.59 3.22
C SER A 130 15.61 -8.16 3.94
N ARG A 131 16.44 -7.29 4.54
CA ARG A 131 17.56 -7.74 5.38
C ARG A 131 17.12 -8.50 6.63
N ALA A 132 15.94 -8.18 7.17
CA ALA A 132 15.47 -8.71 8.44
C ALA A 132 14.50 -9.89 8.28
N MET A 133 13.90 -10.06 7.10
CA MET A 133 12.95 -11.14 6.85
C MET A 133 12.72 -11.39 5.36
N ALA A 134 12.22 -12.58 5.07
CA ALA A 134 11.60 -12.93 3.81
C ALA A 134 10.16 -13.42 4.08
N ARG A 135 9.20 -12.96 3.28
CA ARG A 135 7.80 -13.40 3.32
C ARG A 135 7.40 -13.82 1.92
N SER A 136 6.79 -15.00 1.80
CA SER A 136 6.26 -15.53 0.55
C SER A 136 4.79 -15.86 0.77
N LEU A 137 3.94 -15.37 -0.11
CA LEU A 137 2.48 -15.53 -0.06
C LEU A 137 2.04 -16.07 -1.40
N LEU A 138 1.27 -17.16 -1.39
CA LEU A 138 0.64 -17.64 -2.62
C LEU A 138 -0.47 -16.67 -3.02
N LEU A 139 -0.69 -16.49 -4.32
CA LEU A 139 -1.72 -15.55 -4.79
C LEU A 139 -3.13 -16.02 -4.40
N ASP A 140 -3.40 -17.32 -4.45
CA ASP A 140 -4.69 -17.92 -4.04
C ASP A 140 -5.11 -17.59 -2.60
N SER A 141 -4.15 -17.33 -1.70
CA SER A 141 -4.41 -16.92 -0.31
C SER A 141 -4.89 -15.47 -0.16
N ILE A 142 -4.83 -14.66 -1.22
CA ILE A 142 -5.24 -13.26 -1.20
C ILE A 142 -6.74 -13.17 -1.45
N ALA A 143 -7.50 -12.71 -0.45
CA ALA A 143 -8.94 -12.51 -0.54
C ALA A 143 -9.29 -11.22 -1.29
N GLN A 144 -8.61 -10.13 -0.95
CA GLN A 144 -8.90 -8.80 -1.50
C GLN A 144 -7.62 -8.00 -1.72
N VAL A 145 -7.63 -7.20 -2.79
CA VAL A 145 -6.55 -6.27 -3.14
C VAL A 145 -7.14 -4.88 -3.27
N ASP A 146 -6.74 -3.98 -2.38
CA ASP A 146 -7.09 -2.56 -2.42
C ASP A 146 -5.85 -1.70 -2.66
N SER A 147 -6.04 -0.47 -3.13
CA SER A 147 -4.94 0.47 -3.30
C SER A 147 -5.37 1.92 -3.12
N ASP A 148 -4.42 2.72 -2.64
CA ASP A 148 -4.47 4.18 -2.63
C ASP A 148 -3.24 4.75 -3.34
N LEU A 149 -3.04 6.07 -3.31
CA LEU A 149 -1.91 6.74 -3.98
C LEU A 149 -0.52 6.46 -3.32
N ASN A 150 -0.47 5.68 -2.25
CA ASN A 150 0.72 5.39 -1.47
C ASN A 150 0.95 3.90 -1.20
N TRP A 151 -0.12 3.13 -1.03
CA TRP A 151 -0.10 1.76 -0.55
C TRP A 151 -0.99 0.84 -1.39
N VAL A 152 -0.56 -0.40 -1.51
CA VAL A 152 -1.42 -1.53 -1.87
C VAL A 152 -1.67 -2.32 -0.60
N GLU A 153 -2.93 -2.65 -0.35
CA GLU A 153 -3.40 -3.36 0.83
C GLU A 153 -3.94 -4.71 0.41
N LEU A 154 -3.45 -5.78 1.04
CA LEU A 154 -3.86 -7.15 0.80
C LEU A 154 -4.54 -7.67 2.06
N GLU A 155 -5.75 -8.17 1.87
CA GLU A 155 -6.46 -8.98 2.86
C GLU A 155 -6.27 -10.45 2.51
N LEU A 156 -5.87 -11.26 3.48
CA LEU A 156 -5.61 -12.69 3.29
C LEU A 156 -6.83 -13.49 3.79
N GLN A 157 -7.10 -14.64 3.17
CA GLN A 157 -8.28 -15.45 3.49
C GLN A 157 -8.25 -15.99 4.94
N ASP A 158 -7.09 -16.50 5.38
CA ASP A 158 -6.98 -17.24 6.65
C ASP A 158 -6.24 -16.49 7.77
N GLU A 159 -5.80 -15.25 7.53
CA GLU A 159 -5.05 -14.47 8.52
C GLU A 159 -5.83 -13.23 9.00
N PRO A 160 -6.05 -13.08 10.33
CA PRO A 160 -6.63 -11.85 10.88
C PRO A 160 -5.61 -10.70 10.78
N GLY A 161 -5.70 -9.94 9.70
CA GLY A 161 -4.82 -8.79 9.47
C GLY A 161 -4.76 -8.37 8.02
N ARG A 162 -3.99 -7.31 7.78
CA ARG A 162 -3.80 -6.76 6.44
C ARG A 162 -2.34 -6.45 6.20
N LEU A 163 -1.88 -6.73 4.97
CA LEU A 163 -0.53 -6.43 4.54
C LEU A 163 -0.53 -5.23 3.63
N ARG A 164 0.25 -4.21 3.96
CA ARG A 164 0.36 -2.99 3.17
C ARG A 164 1.75 -2.87 2.58
N PHE A 165 1.81 -2.76 1.26
CA PHE A 165 3.04 -2.59 0.51
C PHE A 165 3.12 -1.18 -0.08
N ARG A 166 4.22 -0.49 0.18
CA ARG A 166 4.52 0.76 -0.51
C ARG A 166 5.11 0.46 -1.87
N ALA A 167 4.62 1.13 -2.90
CA ALA A 167 5.13 1.01 -4.27
C ALA A 167 5.40 2.40 -4.86
N ALA A 168 6.24 2.45 -5.91
CA ALA A 168 6.42 3.67 -6.70
C ALA A 168 5.08 4.12 -7.32
N ASN A 169 4.37 3.16 -7.91
CA ASN A 169 3.01 3.31 -8.39
C ASN A 169 2.14 2.16 -7.84
N PRO A 170 1.37 2.42 -6.75
CA PRO A 170 0.52 1.39 -6.14
C PRO A 170 -0.61 0.90 -7.04
N LEU A 171 -1.11 1.76 -7.93
CA LEU A 171 -2.20 1.39 -8.85
C LEU A 171 -1.73 0.32 -9.84
N ILE A 172 -0.51 0.46 -10.38
CA ILE A 172 0.12 -0.54 -11.26
C ILE A 172 0.32 -1.86 -10.50
N LEU A 173 0.87 -1.79 -9.29
CA LEU A 173 1.08 -3.00 -8.48
C LEU A 173 -0.24 -3.73 -8.20
N ALA A 174 -1.28 -3.00 -7.79
CA ALA A 174 -2.59 -3.59 -7.54
C ALA A 174 -3.21 -4.19 -8.81
N ALA A 175 -3.08 -3.50 -9.96
CA ALA A 175 -3.55 -4.02 -11.24
C ALA A 175 -2.83 -5.34 -11.61
N ILE A 176 -1.51 -5.41 -11.43
CA ILE A 176 -0.73 -6.64 -11.69
C ILE A 176 -1.21 -7.78 -10.79
N ILE A 177 -1.36 -7.54 -9.48
CA ILE A 177 -1.81 -8.58 -8.54
C ILE A 177 -3.22 -9.05 -8.93
N ARG A 178 -4.16 -8.13 -9.16
CA ARG A 178 -5.54 -8.46 -9.57
C ARG A 178 -5.58 -9.26 -10.87
N LEU A 179 -4.77 -8.88 -11.87
CA LEU A 179 -4.64 -9.64 -13.11
C LEU A 179 -4.15 -11.07 -12.87
N CYS A 180 -3.10 -11.23 -12.06
CA CYS A 180 -2.57 -12.56 -11.75
C CYS A 180 -3.54 -13.40 -10.89
N LEU A 181 -4.48 -12.78 -10.18
CA LEU A 181 -5.55 -13.48 -9.45
C LEU A 181 -6.71 -13.91 -10.36
N GLN A 182 -6.96 -13.18 -11.44
CA GLN A 182 -8.13 -13.40 -12.31
C GLN A 182 -7.85 -14.29 -13.51
N VAL A 183 -6.57 -14.45 -13.89
CA VAL A 183 -6.18 -15.11 -15.13
C VAL A 183 -5.14 -16.19 -14.86
N ASP A 184 -5.37 -17.38 -15.40
CA ASP A 184 -4.45 -18.51 -15.29
C ASP A 184 -3.10 -18.24 -15.97
N ASN A 185 -3.13 -17.56 -17.13
CA ASN A 185 -1.94 -17.18 -17.88
C ASN A 185 -1.84 -15.66 -18.11
N PRO A 186 -1.13 -14.92 -17.25
CA PRO A 186 -0.95 -13.48 -17.43
C PRO A 186 -0.12 -13.09 -18.66
N LEU A 187 0.53 -14.03 -19.35
CA LEU A 187 1.25 -13.79 -20.59
C LEU A 187 0.35 -13.74 -21.82
N ASP A 188 -0.90 -14.18 -21.70
CA ASP A 188 -1.88 -14.18 -22.79
C ASP A 188 -3.29 -13.90 -22.24
N LEU A 189 -3.78 -12.70 -22.49
CA LEU A 189 -5.07 -12.19 -22.04
C LEU A 189 -6.10 -12.17 -23.18
N ALA A 190 -5.86 -12.87 -24.30
CA ALA A 190 -6.68 -12.75 -25.51
C ALA A 190 -8.18 -13.02 -25.29
N ASP A 191 -8.49 -13.95 -24.38
CA ASP A 191 -9.87 -14.40 -24.11
C ASP A 191 -10.46 -13.85 -22.80
N THR A 192 -9.70 -13.04 -22.06
CA THR A 192 -10.16 -12.53 -20.75
C THR A 192 -10.69 -11.11 -20.86
N THR A 193 -11.96 -10.90 -20.50
CA THR A 193 -12.51 -9.56 -20.30
C THR A 193 -11.99 -9.00 -18.98
N VAL A 194 -10.84 -8.32 -19.02
CA VAL A 194 -10.27 -7.77 -17.80
C VAL A 194 -10.97 -6.46 -17.43
N HIS A 195 -11.76 -6.48 -16.35
CA HIS A 195 -12.35 -5.28 -15.77
C HIS A 195 -11.32 -4.56 -14.88
N LEU A 196 -10.52 -3.71 -15.50
CA LEU A 196 -9.50 -2.93 -14.80
C LEU A 196 -10.09 -1.59 -14.36
N THR A 197 -10.70 -1.56 -13.18
CA THR A 197 -11.17 -0.32 -12.56
C THR A 197 -10.02 0.37 -11.84
N LEU A 198 -9.57 1.50 -12.37
CA LEU A 198 -8.82 2.49 -11.59
C LEU A 198 -9.81 3.13 -10.62
N VAL A 199 -9.59 2.95 -9.31
CA VAL A 199 -10.38 3.63 -8.29
C VAL A 199 -9.85 5.06 -8.19
N ASP A 200 -10.67 6.05 -8.53
CA ASP A 200 -10.35 7.50 -8.53
C ASP A 200 -10.31 8.13 -7.12
#